data_AF-A0A2P8KEQ7-F1
#
_entry.id   AF-A0A2P8KEQ7-F1
#
_cell.length_a   1.000
_cell.length_b   1.000
_cell.length_c   1.000
_cell.angle_alpha   90.00
_cell.angle_beta   90.00
_cell.angle_gamma   90.00
#
_symmetry.space_group_name_H-M   'P 1'
#
loop_
_entity.id
_entity.type
_entity.pdbx_description
1 polymer ?
#
loop_
_entity_poly.entity_id
_entity_poly.type
_entity_poly.pdbx_seq_one_letter_code
_entity_poly.pdbx_strand_id
1 'polypeptide(L)' 'MRALFEIRLRWSDEIFQEEAVPSGSLWLPDIPRNRHHLNEAMALGNRLYGDKTHWIEQRQA' A
#
# COMPACT_ATOMS: atom_id res chain seq x y z
N MET A 1 5.30 -4.27 -21.19
CA MET A 1 5.39 -5.45 -20.31
C MET A 1 4.11 -5.46 -19.47
N ARG A 2 3.28 -6.51 -19.55
CA ARG A 2 2.08 -6.63 -18.70
C ARG A 2 2.52 -7.21 -17.35
N ALA A 3 2.15 -6.60 -16.24
CA ALA A 3 2.41 -7.19 -14.93
C ALA A 3 1.45 -8.37 -14.72
N LEU A 4 1.96 -9.48 -14.18
CA LEU A 4 1.15 -10.67 -13.85
C LEU A 4 0.43 -10.51 -12.50
N PHE A 5 0.83 -9.53 -11.71
CA PHE A 5 0.30 -9.26 -10.38
C PHE A 5 -0.05 -7.79 -10.25
N GLU A 6 -1.00 -7.53 -9.35
CA GLU A 6 -1.32 -6.21 -8.86
C GLU A 6 -1.10 -6.13 -7.36
N ILE A 7 -0.76 -4.94 -6.88
CA ILE A 7 -0.34 -4.67 -5.51
C ILE A 7 -1.05 -3.43 -5.00
N ARG A 8 -1.28 -3.38 -3.69
CA ARG A 8 -1.98 -2.29 -3.03
C ARG A 8 -1.47 -2.08 -1.62
N LEU A 9 -1.41 -0.84 -1.16
CA LEU A 9 -1.14 -0.53 0.24
C LEU A 9 -2.41 -0.72 1.08
N ARG A 10 -2.30 -1.38 2.22
CA ARG A 10 -3.36 -1.46 3.21
C ARG A 10 -2.87 -0.96 4.55
N TRP A 11 -3.83 -0.65 5.40
CA TRP A 11 -3.62 -0.32 6.78
C TRP A 11 -4.70 -0.93 7.66
N SER A 12 -4.41 -0.97 8.96
CA SER A 12 -5.33 -1.43 10.00
C SER A 12 -6.56 -0.53 10.07
N ASP A 13 -7.74 -1.12 10.28
CA ASP A 13 -8.99 -0.39 10.47
C ASP A 13 -9.00 0.46 11.76
N GLU A 14 -8.02 0.24 12.64
CA GLU A 14 -7.81 1.04 13.86
C GLU A 14 -7.16 2.41 13.58
N ILE A 15 -6.62 2.63 12.37
CA ILE A 15 -6.05 3.91 11.97
C ILE A 15 -7.17 4.82 11.47
N PHE A 16 -7.53 5.80 12.28
CA PHE A 16 -8.40 6.89 11.87
C PHE A 16 -7.64 7.84 10.93
N GLN A 17 -7.95 7.84 9.64
CA GLN A 17 -7.49 8.87 8.72
C GLN A 17 -8.53 9.99 8.67
N GLU A 18 -8.13 11.23 9.02
CA GLU A 18 -9.00 12.41 8.95
C GLU A 18 -9.43 12.75 7.51
N GLU A 19 -8.65 12.34 6.50
CA GLU A 19 -9.03 12.44 5.10
C GLU A 19 -8.88 11.07 4.43
N ALA A 20 -9.95 10.61 3.77
CA ALA A 20 -9.93 9.38 2.99
C ALA A 20 -8.98 9.55 1.79
N VAL A 21 -7.69 9.23 1.97
CA VAL A 21 -6.73 9.29 0.87
C VAL A 21 -7.09 8.18 -0.14
N PRO A 22 -7.54 8.51 -1.37
CA PRO A 22 -8.02 7.50 -2.31
C PRO A 22 -6.92 6.59 -2.85
N SER A 23 -5.64 7.01 -2.71
CA SER A 23 -4.49 6.33 -3.32
C SER A 23 -4.10 5.03 -2.61
N GLY A 24 -4.58 4.82 -1.39
CA GLY A 24 -4.32 3.62 -0.63
C GLY A 24 -5.13 2.40 -1.10
N SER A 25 -6.34 2.61 -1.62
CA SER A 25 -7.27 1.52 -1.93
C SER A 25 -7.16 0.97 -3.37
N LEU A 26 -6.31 1.55 -4.22
CA LEU A 26 -6.18 1.17 -5.63
C LEU A 26 -5.18 0.03 -5.85
N TRP A 27 -5.59 -0.97 -6.63
CA TRP A 27 -4.68 -2.00 -7.15
C TRP A 27 -3.83 -1.42 -8.30
N LEU A 28 -2.52 -1.56 -8.18
CA LEU A 28 -1.54 -1.08 -9.15
C LEU A 28 -0.78 -2.27 -9.74
N PRO A 29 -0.38 -2.26 -11.03
CA PRO A 29 0.51 -3.27 -11.57
C PRO A 29 1.78 -3.43 -10.73
N ASP A 30 2.19 -4.67 -10.44
CA ASP A 30 3.44 -4.95 -9.71
C ASP A 30 4.65 -4.74 -10.62
N ILE A 31 5.08 -3.49 -10.72
CA ILE A 31 6.29 -3.07 -11.41
C ILE A 31 7.23 -2.38 -10.41
N PRO A 32 8.55 -2.36 -10.65
CA PRO A 32 9.53 -1.83 -9.68
C PRO A 32 9.19 -0.45 -9.13
N ARG A 33 8.72 0.46 -9.99
CA ARG A 33 8.31 1.82 -9.61
C ARG A 33 7.16 1.83 -8.60
N ASN A 34 6.11 1.05 -8.85
CA ASN A 34 4.93 1.03 -7.97
C ASN A 34 5.28 0.37 -6.63
N ARG A 35 6.02 -0.74 -6.66
CA ARG A 35 6.46 -1.43 -5.44
C ARG A 35 7.36 -0.56 -4.58
N HIS A 36 8.26 0.21 -5.19
CA HIS A 36 9.10 1.16 -4.47
C HIS A 36 8.26 2.21 -3.72
N HIS A 37 7.34 2.90 -4.40
CA HIS A 37 6.48 3.90 -3.76
C HIS A 37 5.59 3.30 -2.65
N LEU A 38 5.01 2.11 -2.87
CA LEU A 38 4.19 1.48 -1.84
C LEU A 38 5.03 1.03 -0.62
N ASN A 39 6.28 0.63 -0.81
CA ASN A 39 7.18 0.32 0.30
C ASN A 39 7.53 1.56 1.12
N GLU A 40 7.79 2.71 0.48
CA GLU A 40 8.04 3.96 1.19
C GLU A 40 6.81 4.40 1.99
N ALA A 41 5.62 4.32 1.38
CA ALA A 41 4.37 4.64 2.06
C ALA A 41 4.08 3.67 3.23
N MET A 42 4.32 2.38 3.05
CA MET A 42 4.21 1.37 4.13
C MET A 42 5.17 1.67 5.27
N ALA A 43 6.43 1.99 4.97
CA ALA A 43 7.43 2.32 5.99
C ALA A 43 7.06 3.60 6.75
N LEU A 44 6.60 4.63 6.04
CA LEU A 44 6.13 5.87 6.66
C LEU A 44 4.89 5.63 7.54
N GLY A 45 3.90 4.90 7.04
CA GLY A 45 2.69 4.57 7.79
C GLY A 45 3.01 3.78 9.07
N ASN A 46 3.85 2.75 8.97
CA ASN A 46 4.29 2.00 10.15
C ASN A 46 5.05 2.89 11.14
N ARG A 47 5.88 3.82 10.67
CA ARG A 47 6.59 4.76 11.55
C ARG A 47 5.65 5.72 12.29
N LEU A 48 4.58 6.18 11.63
CA LEU A 48 3.65 7.16 12.19
C LEU A 48 2.61 6.54 13.14
N TYR A 49 2.11 5.36 12.78
CA TYR A 49 0.95 4.75 13.45
C TYR A 49 1.30 3.50 14.26
N GLY A 50 2.53 3.02 14.18
CA GLY A 50 3.02 1.83 14.88
C GLY A 50 3.34 0.69 13.92
N ASP A 51 4.18 -0.23 14.40
CA ASP A 51 4.64 -1.35 13.59
C ASP A 51 3.47 -2.22 13.13
N LYS A 52 3.60 -2.75 11.90
CA LYS A 52 2.62 -3.66 11.25
C LYS A 52 1.22 -3.07 11.07
N THR A 53 1.06 -1.77 11.22
CA THR A 53 -0.20 -1.10 10.93
C THR A 53 -0.44 -0.92 9.44
N HIS A 54 0.60 -0.97 8.61
CA HIS A 54 0.56 -0.89 7.15
C HIS A 54 1.26 -2.09 6.50
N TRP A 55 0.68 -2.62 5.43
CA TRP A 55 1.22 -3.74 4.65
C TRP A 55 0.87 -3.62 3.17
N ILE A 56 1.55 -4.40 2.32
CA ILE A 56 1.23 -4.48 0.89
C ILE A 56 0.49 -5.80 0.62
N GLU A 57 -0.70 -5.72 0.05
CA GLU A 57 -1.40 -6.87 -0.52
C GLU A 57 -0.93 -7.11 -1.96
N GLN A 58 -1.02 -8.37 -2.41
CA GLN A 58 -0.72 -8.78 -3.78
C GLN A 58 -1.81 -9.74 -4.27
N ARG A 59 -2.23 -9.59 -5.54
CA ARG A 59 -3.13 -10.50 -6.24
C ARG A 59 -2.65 -10.77 -7.66
N GLN A 60 -3.08 -11.88 -8.25
CA GLN A 60 -2.90 -12.11 -9.68
C GLN A 60 -3.84 -11.20 -10.49
N ALA A 61 -3.33 -10.62 -11.58
CA ALA A 61 -4.05 -9.69 -12.45
C ALA A 61 -5.03 -10.41 -13.40
#